data_AF-A0A3A8P8K1-F1
#
_entry.id   AF-A0A3A8P8K1-F1
#
_cell.length_a   1.000
_cell.length_b   1.000
_cell.length_c   1.000
_cell.angle_alpha   90.00
_cell.angle_beta   90.00
_cell.angle_gamma   90.00
#
_symmetry.space_group_name_H-M   'P 1'
#
loop_
_entity.id
_entity.type
_entity.pdbx_description
1 polymer ?
#
loop_
_entity_poly.entity_id
_entity_poly.type
_entity_poly.pdbx_seq_one_letter_code
_entity_poly.pdbx_strand_id
1 'polypeptide(L)'
;MTPMSPGVATTTPQDAPAAPGSLRFRRLWLFSPGADLAILAIPLALTLAAAGASAFMAPLAADGAHRLMAWTAQNILGNATHVALTFLLFGVHRDVLNAAPNQPRYILAGSLGMLAVGAALFFTSYADRDVHLFAVAVIFNVFGLHHGLSQHRGLWSLHGVRGGQAGLPAPSPLERRLQQLYVPLMLSVLLTRIFFVAESARPNAPAYLDVGQGVVLPWQVLPVLFAIWFGYFLLLFRTVLRSGTASGPKVLYLLGMATATGLALMAPPWGFVMLPGMHGLEYYVITARLLEPREGDPPRLGRKLIWPAMIASMLPLLALGVVHGFLLDGPARGTLGISDGARSHPLLRGLTSLGFAVVLAHYFADAFIFRFRIPSIRQVMLRRLGFDTR
;
A
#
# COMPACT_ATOMS: atom_id res chain seq x y z
N MET A 1 33.24 -52.44 -4.85
CA MET A 1 32.64 -51.10 -4.96
C MET A 1 31.19 -51.28 -5.40
N THR A 2 30.25 -51.16 -4.46
CA THR A 2 28.81 -51.22 -4.72
C THR A 2 28.30 -49.82 -5.07
N PRO A 3 27.46 -49.65 -6.11
CA PRO A 3 26.91 -48.34 -6.45
C PRO A 3 25.81 -47.96 -5.46
N MET A 4 25.91 -46.73 -4.93
CA MET A 4 24.87 -46.12 -4.10
C MET A 4 23.64 -45.80 -4.95
N SER A 5 22.47 -46.26 -4.47
CA SER A 5 21.16 -45.86 -4.99
C SER A 5 20.94 -44.35 -4.86
N PRO A 6 20.35 -43.67 -5.85
CA PRO A 6 19.95 -42.26 -5.71
C PRO A 6 18.89 -42.16 -4.62
N GLY A 7 19.12 -41.25 -3.67
CA GLY A 7 18.15 -40.92 -2.63
C GLY A 7 16.80 -40.56 -3.25
N VAL A 8 15.77 -41.28 -2.82
CA VAL A 8 14.37 -40.98 -3.10
C VAL A 8 14.13 -39.52 -2.74
N ALA A 9 13.82 -38.70 -3.74
CA ALA A 9 13.27 -37.38 -3.52
C ALA A 9 11.98 -37.56 -2.71
N THR A 10 12.03 -37.29 -1.42
CA THR A 10 10.85 -37.25 -0.57
C THR A 10 9.95 -36.15 -1.13
N THR A 11 8.85 -36.58 -1.74
CA THR A 11 7.75 -35.70 -2.13
C THR A 11 7.39 -34.86 -0.91
N THR A 12 7.48 -33.55 -1.06
CA THR A 12 7.08 -32.63 -0.01
C THR A 12 5.63 -32.95 0.35
N PRO A 13 5.28 -33.20 1.62
CA PRO A 13 3.93 -33.60 1.97
C PRO A 13 2.94 -32.57 1.44
N GLN A 14 2.08 -33.01 0.51
CA GLN A 14 1.08 -32.16 -0.11
C GLN A 14 0.05 -31.79 0.96
N ASP A 15 -0.19 -30.51 1.17
CA ASP A 15 -1.12 -30.07 2.21
C ASP A 15 -2.55 -30.43 1.78
N ALA A 16 -3.14 -31.44 2.42
CA ALA A 16 -4.53 -31.80 2.17
C ALA A 16 -5.46 -30.63 2.56
N PRO A 17 -6.54 -30.34 1.78
CA PRO A 17 -7.50 -29.29 2.08
C PRO A 17 -8.05 -29.38 3.51
N ALA A 18 -8.37 -28.22 4.10
CA ALA A 18 -8.94 -28.19 5.45
C ALA A 18 -10.43 -28.57 5.35
N ALA A 19 -10.99 -29.16 6.40
CA ALA A 19 -12.43 -29.39 6.45
C ALA A 19 -13.16 -28.04 6.24
N PRO A 20 -14.24 -27.99 5.44
CA PRO A 20 -14.96 -26.74 5.18
C PRO A 20 -15.33 -26.04 6.50
N GLY A 21 -15.00 -24.76 6.62
CA GLY A 21 -15.24 -23.97 7.83
C GLY A 21 -14.16 -24.08 8.90
N SER A 22 -13.15 -24.94 8.73
CA SER A 22 -11.99 -25.01 9.64
C SER A 22 -10.82 -24.15 9.14
N LEU A 23 -10.14 -23.48 10.08
CA LEU A 23 -8.90 -22.76 9.81
C LEU A 23 -7.71 -23.63 10.23
N ARG A 24 -6.84 -23.96 9.28
CA ARG A 24 -5.54 -24.57 9.58
C ARG A 24 -4.45 -23.52 9.56
N PHE A 25 -3.64 -23.46 10.61
CA PHE A 25 -2.43 -22.64 10.62
C PHE A 25 -1.33 -23.34 9.81
N ARG A 26 -1.51 -23.36 8.48
CA ARG A 26 -0.46 -23.75 7.54
C ARG A 26 0.55 -22.61 7.49
N ARG A 27 1.85 -22.91 7.59
CA ARG A 27 2.96 -21.93 7.59
C ARG A 27 3.18 -21.28 6.20
N LEU A 28 2.09 -20.99 5.48
CA LEU A 28 2.03 -20.41 4.14
C LEU A 28 2.16 -18.89 4.18
N TRP A 29 3.18 -18.40 4.88
CA TRP A 29 3.60 -17.01 4.87
C TRP A 29 4.08 -16.63 3.46
N LEU A 30 3.86 -15.38 3.05
CA LEU A 30 4.26 -14.86 1.74
C LEU A 30 5.76 -14.62 1.68
N PHE A 31 6.31 -13.94 2.69
CA PHE A 31 7.71 -13.58 2.74
C PHE A 31 8.41 -14.32 3.88
N SER A 32 7.98 -14.07 5.11
CA SER A 32 8.41 -14.76 6.31
C SER A 32 7.44 -14.46 7.45
N PRO A 33 7.37 -15.30 8.51
CA PRO A 33 6.50 -15.01 9.65
C PRO A 33 6.73 -13.61 10.23
N GLY A 34 8.00 -13.22 10.41
CA GLY A 34 8.36 -11.92 10.97
C GLY A 34 7.96 -10.75 10.06
N ALA A 35 8.26 -10.83 8.76
CA ALA A 35 7.93 -9.77 7.81
C ALA A 35 6.42 -9.60 7.63
N ASP A 36 5.69 -10.70 7.44
CA ASP A 36 4.24 -10.70 7.26
C ASP A 36 3.53 -10.17 8.53
N LEU A 37 4.01 -10.55 9.72
CA LEU A 37 3.48 -10.02 10.99
C LEU A 37 3.83 -8.54 11.17
N ALA A 38 5.04 -8.10 10.80
CA ALA A 38 5.46 -6.71 10.93
C ALA A 38 4.59 -5.76 10.09
N ILE A 39 4.19 -6.18 8.88
CA ILE A 39 3.25 -5.43 8.01
C ILE A 39 1.97 -5.08 8.77
N LEU A 40 1.50 -5.94 9.68
CA LEU A 40 0.26 -5.73 10.43
C LEU A 40 0.50 -5.11 11.81
N ALA A 41 1.46 -5.63 12.54
CA ALA A 41 1.69 -5.30 13.94
C ALA A 41 2.26 -3.89 14.12
N ILE A 42 3.17 -3.45 13.24
CA ILE A 42 3.79 -2.12 13.37
C ILE A 42 2.75 -1.00 13.13
N PRO A 43 1.96 -0.99 12.03
CA PRO A 43 0.95 0.04 11.82
C PRO A 43 -0.16 -0.01 12.88
N LEU A 44 -0.54 -1.21 13.34
CA LEU A 44 -1.50 -1.37 14.43
C LEU A 44 -0.96 -0.77 15.73
N ALA A 45 0.29 -1.04 16.09
CA ALA A 45 0.91 -0.49 17.29
C ALA A 45 0.97 1.04 17.25
N LEU A 46 1.34 1.64 16.11
CA LEU A 46 1.30 3.10 15.94
C LEU A 46 -0.11 3.66 16.08
N THR A 47 -1.10 2.96 15.53
CA THR A 47 -2.51 3.37 15.60
C THR A 47 -3.03 3.30 17.04
N LEU A 48 -2.72 2.22 17.77
CA LEU A 48 -3.07 2.05 19.18
C LEU A 48 -2.36 3.08 20.07
N ALA A 49 -1.09 3.40 19.78
CA ALA A 49 -0.36 4.45 20.48
C ALA A 49 -1.01 5.83 20.28
N ALA A 50 -1.44 6.15 19.04
CA ALA A 50 -2.17 7.39 18.76
C ALA A 50 -3.52 7.43 19.49
N ALA A 51 -4.25 6.31 19.52
CA ALA A 51 -5.52 6.20 20.25
C ALA A 51 -5.31 6.35 21.76
N GLY A 52 -4.26 5.72 22.31
CA GLY A 52 -3.87 5.86 23.71
C GLY A 52 -3.51 7.31 24.06
N ALA A 53 -2.71 7.98 23.24
CA ALA A 53 -2.41 9.40 23.42
C ALA A 53 -3.70 10.25 23.43
N SER A 54 -4.65 9.94 22.54
CA SER A 54 -5.96 10.63 22.49
C SER A 54 -6.80 10.41 23.74
N ALA A 55 -6.67 9.27 24.41
CA ALA A 55 -7.41 8.96 25.62
C ALA A 55 -6.79 9.54 26.89
N PHE A 56 -5.46 9.69 26.94
CA PHE A 56 -4.73 9.99 28.19
C PHE A 56 -4.01 11.35 28.20
N MET A 57 -3.91 12.05 27.07
CA MET A 57 -3.22 13.35 27.00
C MET A 57 -4.20 14.51 26.84
N ALA A 58 -3.75 15.72 27.19
CA ALA A 58 -4.48 16.94 26.89
C ALA A 58 -4.69 17.08 25.36
N PRO A 59 -5.80 17.67 24.88
CA PRO A 59 -6.18 17.66 23.46
C PRO A 59 -5.06 18.10 22.50
N LEU A 60 -4.35 19.19 22.82
CA LEU A 60 -3.23 19.67 21.99
C LEU A 60 -2.08 18.66 21.89
N ALA A 61 -1.78 17.95 22.98
CA ALA A 61 -0.72 16.95 23.00
C ALA A 61 -1.16 15.64 22.31
N ALA A 62 -2.43 15.25 22.45
CA ALA A 62 -3.04 14.15 21.72
C ALA A 62 -3.00 14.38 20.20
N ASP A 63 -3.39 15.58 19.74
CA ASP A 63 -3.34 15.96 18.33
C ASP A 63 -1.91 15.91 17.78
N GLY A 64 -0.93 16.40 18.57
CA GLY A 64 0.48 16.32 18.22
C GLY A 64 0.98 14.88 18.08
N ALA A 65 0.64 14.01 19.03
CA ALA A 65 0.98 12.59 18.97
C ALA A 65 0.35 11.90 17.77
N HIS A 66 -0.93 12.17 17.49
CA HIS A 66 -1.63 11.62 16.33
C HIS A 66 -0.94 11.99 15.01
N ARG A 67 -0.62 13.27 14.82
CA ARG A 67 0.05 13.77 13.61
C ARG A 67 1.46 13.20 13.44
N LEU A 68 2.20 13.01 14.54
CA LEU A 68 3.50 12.34 14.51
C LEU A 68 3.38 10.88 14.05
N MET A 69 2.35 10.15 14.51
CA MET A 69 2.11 8.76 14.09
C MET A 69 1.71 8.68 12.61
N ALA A 70 0.86 9.60 12.14
CA ALA A 70 0.52 9.72 10.72
C ALA A 70 1.75 10.07 9.86
N TRP A 71 2.58 11.02 10.30
CA TRP A 71 3.85 11.34 9.65
C TRP A 71 4.79 10.13 9.58
N THR A 72 4.86 9.35 10.67
CA THR A 72 5.69 8.13 10.76
C THR A 72 5.20 7.07 9.78
N ALA A 73 3.90 6.82 9.73
CA ALA A 73 3.30 5.91 8.75
C ALA A 73 3.57 6.39 7.31
N GLN A 74 3.50 7.70 7.08
CA GLN A 74 3.71 8.26 5.76
C GLN A 74 5.17 8.20 5.31
N ASN A 75 6.13 8.53 6.17
CA ASN A 75 7.54 8.72 5.76
C ASN A 75 8.45 7.56 6.16
N ILE A 76 8.37 7.11 7.41
CA ILE A 76 9.26 6.07 7.95
C ILE A 76 8.82 4.69 7.49
N LEU A 77 7.52 4.39 7.60
CA LEU A 77 6.97 3.10 7.15
C LEU A 77 6.85 2.99 5.63
N GLY A 78 7.12 4.08 4.90
CA GLY A 78 7.37 4.01 3.47
C GLY A 78 6.25 4.49 2.57
N ASN A 79 5.08 4.90 3.06
CA ASN A 79 3.96 5.24 2.18
C ASN A 79 4.28 6.35 1.15
N ALA A 80 5.08 7.35 1.51
CA ALA A 80 5.52 8.45 0.63
C ALA A 80 6.91 8.23 0.03
N THR A 81 7.75 7.43 0.67
CA THR A 81 9.16 7.30 0.29
C THR A 81 9.42 6.05 -0.57
N HIS A 82 8.56 5.04 -0.50
CA HIS A 82 8.69 3.81 -1.28
C HIS A 82 8.67 4.03 -2.79
N VAL A 83 8.11 5.17 -3.23
CA VAL A 83 8.02 5.53 -4.65
C VAL A 83 9.38 5.52 -5.35
N ALA A 84 10.46 5.83 -4.62
CA ALA A 84 11.82 5.78 -5.13
C ALA A 84 12.33 4.33 -5.36
N LEU A 85 11.75 3.36 -4.66
CA LEU A 85 12.16 1.95 -4.72
C LEU A 85 11.81 1.30 -6.06
N THR A 86 10.74 1.72 -6.72
CA THR A 86 10.42 1.30 -8.10
C THR A 86 11.58 1.60 -9.05
N PHE A 87 12.16 2.79 -8.95
CA PHE A 87 13.27 3.20 -9.80
C PHE A 87 14.58 2.50 -9.44
N LEU A 88 14.83 2.28 -8.15
CA LEU A 88 15.93 1.43 -7.70
C LEU A 88 15.81 0.01 -8.30
N LEU A 89 14.61 -0.57 -8.28
CA LEU A 89 14.35 -1.89 -8.85
C LEU A 89 14.70 -1.95 -10.33
N PHE A 90 14.32 -0.94 -11.13
CA PHE A 90 14.71 -0.87 -12.55
C PHE A 90 16.22 -0.75 -12.76
N GLY A 91 16.90 0.02 -11.91
CA GLY A 91 18.35 0.16 -11.98
C GLY A 91 19.07 -1.16 -11.73
N VAL A 92 18.63 -1.91 -10.71
CA VAL A 92 19.23 -3.18 -10.32
C VAL A 92 18.84 -4.29 -11.30
N HIS A 93 17.56 -4.45 -11.63
CA HIS A 93 17.01 -5.57 -12.38
C HIS A 93 16.46 -5.15 -13.74
N ARG A 94 17.33 -5.20 -14.77
CA ARG A 94 16.97 -4.86 -16.15
C ARG A 94 15.93 -5.80 -16.74
N ASP A 95 15.85 -7.04 -16.28
CA ASP A 95 14.82 -8.01 -16.67
C ASP A 95 13.42 -7.54 -16.28
N VAL A 96 13.27 -6.83 -15.15
CA VAL A 96 12.00 -6.21 -14.75
C VAL A 96 11.63 -5.08 -15.72
N LEU A 97 12.59 -4.22 -16.08
CA LEU A 97 12.37 -3.11 -17.01
C LEU A 97 12.09 -3.58 -18.45
N ASN A 98 12.69 -4.69 -18.86
CA ASN A 98 12.59 -5.26 -20.21
C ASN A 98 11.64 -6.48 -20.27
N ALA A 99 10.77 -6.64 -19.29
CA ALA A 99 9.89 -7.80 -19.21
C ALA A 99 8.85 -7.87 -20.35
N ALA A 100 8.56 -6.75 -21.04
CA ALA A 100 7.70 -6.71 -22.21
C ALA A 100 8.25 -5.80 -23.31
N PRO A 101 7.85 -6.01 -24.59
CA PRO A 101 8.27 -5.16 -25.70
C PRO A 101 7.92 -3.70 -25.46
N ASN A 102 8.85 -2.79 -25.79
CA ASN A 102 8.71 -1.34 -25.63
C ASN A 102 8.45 -0.84 -24.18
N GLN A 103 8.43 -1.72 -23.18
CA GLN A 103 8.19 -1.35 -21.79
C GLN A 103 9.14 -0.24 -21.27
N PRO A 104 10.45 -0.24 -21.56
CA PRO A 104 11.34 0.84 -21.13
C PRO A 104 10.94 2.20 -21.71
N ARG A 105 10.52 2.23 -22.99
CA ARG A 105 10.10 3.46 -23.67
C ARG A 105 8.79 3.99 -23.07
N TYR A 106 7.83 3.11 -22.80
CA TYR A 106 6.56 3.51 -22.19
C TYR A 106 6.74 4.00 -20.76
N ILE A 107 7.55 3.30 -19.96
CA ILE A 107 7.86 3.72 -18.58
C ILE A 107 8.55 5.08 -18.60
N LEU A 108 9.56 5.29 -19.45
CA LEU A 108 10.23 6.58 -19.56
C LEU A 108 9.27 7.70 -19.99
N ALA A 109 8.58 7.52 -21.11
CA ALA A 109 7.68 8.54 -21.66
C ALA A 109 6.54 8.88 -20.68
N GLY A 110 5.93 7.86 -20.07
CA GLY A 110 4.85 8.07 -19.10
C GLY A 110 5.36 8.66 -17.79
N SER A 111 6.54 8.27 -17.31
CA SER A 111 7.13 8.88 -16.11
C SER A 111 7.45 10.36 -16.33
N LEU A 112 8.02 10.71 -17.49
CA LEU A 112 8.26 12.11 -17.87
C LEU A 112 6.94 12.89 -18.01
N GLY A 113 5.92 12.29 -18.63
CA GLY A 113 4.59 12.87 -18.75
C GLY A 113 3.94 13.13 -17.38
N MET A 114 3.96 12.15 -16.48
CA MET A 114 3.43 12.29 -15.13
C MET A 114 4.25 13.27 -14.28
N LEU A 115 5.55 13.35 -14.52
CA LEU A 115 6.41 14.35 -13.88
C LEU A 115 6.03 15.76 -14.34
N ALA A 116 5.77 15.95 -15.64
CA ALA A 116 5.30 17.23 -16.17
C ALA A 116 3.89 17.59 -15.64
N VAL A 117 2.97 16.64 -15.60
CA VAL A 117 1.62 16.84 -15.00
C VAL A 117 1.75 17.20 -13.52
N GLY A 118 2.56 16.47 -12.75
CA GLY A 118 2.81 16.79 -11.35
C GLY A 118 3.41 18.17 -11.18
N ALA A 119 4.44 18.51 -11.97
CA ALA A 119 5.03 19.85 -11.95
C ALA A 119 3.98 20.94 -12.27
N ALA A 120 3.14 20.75 -13.28
CA ALA A 120 2.10 21.71 -13.67
C ALA A 120 1.02 21.87 -12.58
N LEU A 121 0.51 20.78 -12.02
CA LEU A 121 -0.48 20.79 -10.92
C LEU A 121 0.07 21.46 -9.65
N PHE A 122 1.38 21.40 -9.44
CA PHE A 122 2.01 22.08 -8.32
C PHE A 122 2.44 23.52 -8.65
N PHE A 123 2.73 23.85 -9.90
CA PHE A 123 2.93 25.25 -10.29
C PHE A 123 1.63 26.05 -10.25
N THR A 124 0.50 25.43 -10.63
CA THR A 124 -0.84 26.03 -10.51
C THR A 124 -1.21 26.35 -9.05
N SER A 125 -0.60 25.70 -8.06
CA SER A 125 -0.74 26.07 -6.64
C SER A 125 -0.33 27.49 -6.28
N TYR A 126 0.55 28.09 -7.08
CA TYR A 126 0.96 29.48 -6.92
C TYR A 126 0.07 30.46 -7.68
N ALA A 127 -0.80 29.97 -8.56
CA ALA A 127 -1.76 30.76 -9.31
C ALA A 127 -3.16 30.71 -8.66
N ASP A 128 -3.58 29.55 -8.17
CA ASP A 128 -4.90 29.32 -7.57
C ASP A 128 -4.83 28.23 -6.48
N ARG A 129 -5.22 28.60 -5.26
CA ARG A 129 -5.18 27.72 -4.08
C ARG A 129 -6.27 26.64 -4.11
N ASP A 130 -7.43 26.95 -4.67
CA ASP A 130 -8.58 26.05 -4.68
C ASP A 130 -8.37 24.95 -5.72
N VAL A 131 -7.80 25.30 -6.89
CA VAL A 131 -7.37 24.33 -7.91
C VAL A 131 -6.32 23.38 -7.36
N HIS A 132 -5.38 23.88 -6.55
CA HIS A 132 -4.36 23.03 -5.94
C HIS A 132 -4.91 22.13 -4.85
N LEU A 133 -5.77 22.66 -3.98
CA LEU A 133 -6.41 21.87 -2.95
C LEU A 133 -7.25 20.75 -3.58
N PHE A 134 -7.98 21.06 -4.65
CA PHE A 134 -8.69 20.05 -5.44
C PHE A 134 -7.73 19.05 -6.07
N ALA A 135 -6.68 19.49 -6.75
CA ALA A 135 -5.72 18.61 -7.39
C ALA A 135 -5.04 17.69 -6.37
N VAL A 136 -4.49 18.22 -5.28
CA VAL A 136 -3.80 17.40 -4.26
C VAL A 136 -4.78 16.53 -3.51
N ALA A 137 -5.87 17.11 -2.97
CA ALA A 137 -6.80 16.35 -2.16
C ALA A 137 -7.53 15.30 -2.99
N VAL A 138 -8.00 15.59 -4.20
CA VAL A 138 -8.75 14.62 -5.00
C VAL A 138 -7.83 13.67 -5.75
N ILE A 139 -6.84 14.16 -6.50
CA ILE A 139 -5.99 13.29 -7.34
C ILE A 139 -5.15 12.38 -6.45
N PHE A 140 -4.46 12.89 -5.42
CA PHE A 140 -3.60 12.03 -4.60
C PHE A 140 -4.40 11.08 -3.70
N ASN A 141 -5.55 11.48 -3.16
CA ASN A 141 -6.36 10.51 -2.40
C ASN A 141 -6.96 9.46 -3.33
N VAL A 142 -7.49 9.82 -4.50
CA VAL A 142 -8.07 8.85 -5.43
C VAL A 142 -7.00 7.89 -5.95
N PHE A 143 -5.90 8.39 -6.51
CA PHE A 143 -4.84 7.55 -7.06
C PHE A 143 -4.07 6.82 -5.96
N GLY A 144 -3.81 7.46 -4.81
CA GLY A 144 -3.15 6.83 -3.67
C GLY A 144 -3.97 5.72 -3.05
N LEU A 145 -5.27 5.93 -2.80
CA LEU A 145 -6.16 4.87 -2.32
C LEU A 145 -6.31 3.77 -3.35
N HIS A 146 -6.49 4.10 -4.64
CA HIS A 146 -6.55 3.10 -5.70
C HIS A 146 -5.27 2.26 -5.76
N HIS A 147 -4.10 2.90 -5.68
CA HIS A 147 -2.80 2.25 -5.69
C HIS A 147 -2.64 1.31 -4.49
N GLY A 148 -2.90 1.79 -3.27
CA GLY A 148 -2.84 0.99 -2.05
C GLY A 148 -3.80 -0.20 -2.07
N LEU A 149 -5.08 0.02 -2.42
CA LEU A 149 -6.08 -1.05 -2.53
C LEU A 149 -5.70 -2.08 -3.60
N SER A 150 -5.14 -1.63 -4.72
CA SER A 150 -4.67 -2.51 -5.80
C SER A 150 -3.50 -3.38 -5.34
N GLN A 151 -2.56 -2.83 -4.58
CA GLN A 151 -1.47 -3.58 -3.99
C GLN A 151 -1.98 -4.60 -2.98
N HIS A 152 -2.90 -4.21 -2.10
CA HIS A 152 -3.44 -5.14 -1.11
C HIS A 152 -4.15 -6.34 -1.77
N ARG A 153 -4.90 -6.08 -2.85
CA ARG A 153 -5.47 -7.13 -3.70
C ARG A 153 -4.38 -8.01 -4.32
N GLY A 154 -3.29 -7.41 -4.79
CA GLY A 154 -2.12 -8.12 -5.31
C GLY A 154 -1.55 -9.12 -4.31
N LEU A 155 -1.28 -8.68 -3.07
CA LEU A 155 -0.79 -9.54 -1.99
C LEU A 155 -1.79 -10.64 -1.60
N TRP A 156 -3.09 -10.33 -1.54
CA TRP A 156 -4.11 -11.36 -1.37
C TRP A 156 -4.03 -12.41 -2.49
N SER A 157 -3.85 -12.00 -3.75
CA SER A 157 -3.70 -12.96 -4.86
C SER A 157 -2.44 -13.84 -4.70
N LEU A 158 -1.34 -13.29 -4.16
CA LEU A 158 -0.12 -14.04 -3.89
C LEU A 158 -0.33 -15.13 -2.82
N HIS A 159 -1.23 -14.94 -1.85
CA HIS A 159 -1.60 -16.03 -0.93
C HIS A 159 -2.28 -17.20 -1.66
N GLY A 160 -3.04 -16.91 -2.73
CA GLY A 160 -3.61 -17.94 -3.60
C GLY A 160 -2.52 -18.70 -4.37
N VAL A 161 -1.52 -17.99 -4.89
CA VAL A 161 -0.36 -18.59 -5.58
C VAL A 161 0.44 -19.45 -4.60
N ARG A 162 0.74 -18.95 -3.40
CA ARG A 162 1.43 -19.70 -2.33
C ARG A 162 0.68 -20.96 -1.94
N GLY A 163 -0.64 -20.87 -1.83
CA GLY A 163 -1.51 -22.02 -1.58
C GLY A 163 -1.43 -23.06 -2.69
N GLY A 164 -1.48 -22.63 -3.96
CA GLY A 164 -1.32 -23.51 -5.12
C GLY A 164 0.02 -24.26 -5.13
N GLN A 165 1.12 -23.57 -4.80
CA GLN A 165 2.44 -24.22 -4.66
C GLN A 165 2.48 -25.27 -3.54
N ALA A 166 1.64 -25.12 -2.51
CA ALA A 166 1.48 -26.10 -1.44
C ALA A 166 0.47 -27.22 -1.76
N GLY A 167 -0.05 -27.25 -2.99
CA GLY A 167 -1.03 -28.25 -3.44
C GLY A 167 -2.47 -27.96 -3.04
N LEU A 168 -2.77 -26.75 -2.54
CA LEU A 168 -4.15 -26.35 -2.25
C LEU A 168 -4.92 -26.04 -3.54
N PRO A 169 -6.24 -26.26 -3.54
CA PRO A 169 -7.10 -25.84 -4.65
C PRO A 169 -6.97 -24.34 -4.95
N ALA A 170 -7.20 -23.98 -6.21
CA ALA A 170 -7.27 -22.58 -6.62
C ALA A 170 -8.41 -21.84 -5.86
N PRO A 171 -8.32 -20.50 -5.70
CA PRO A 171 -9.40 -19.69 -5.14
C PRO A 171 -10.74 -19.98 -5.83
N SER A 172 -11.82 -20.07 -5.07
CA SER A 172 -13.16 -20.36 -5.63
C SER A 172 -13.60 -19.28 -6.62
N PRO A 173 -14.54 -19.56 -7.54
CA PRO A 173 -15.08 -18.56 -8.46
C PRO A 173 -15.61 -17.30 -7.73
N LEU A 174 -16.28 -17.50 -6.59
CA LEU A 174 -16.78 -16.40 -5.77
C LEU A 174 -15.64 -15.59 -5.14
N GLU A 175 -14.60 -16.25 -4.62
CA GLU A 175 -13.42 -15.54 -4.09
C GLU A 175 -12.77 -14.66 -5.17
N ARG A 176 -12.62 -15.18 -6.40
CA ARG A 176 -12.07 -14.40 -7.53
C ARG A 176 -12.95 -13.20 -7.89
N ARG A 177 -14.28 -13.36 -7.86
CA ARG A 177 -15.22 -12.26 -8.09
C ARG A 177 -15.10 -11.19 -7.00
N LEU A 178 -14.98 -11.60 -5.74
CA LEU A 178 -14.76 -10.67 -4.62
C LEU A 178 -13.43 -9.92 -4.77
N GLN A 179 -12.34 -10.62 -5.13
CA GLN A 179 -11.05 -9.96 -5.44
C GLN A 179 -11.19 -8.88 -6.53
N GLN A 180 -11.97 -9.14 -7.58
CA GLN A 180 -12.21 -8.17 -8.64
C GLN A 180 -13.02 -6.95 -8.17
N LEU A 181 -13.99 -7.17 -7.29
CA LEU A 181 -14.84 -6.12 -6.71
C LEU A 181 -14.13 -5.31 -5.62
N TYR A 182 -13.10 -5.86 -4.99
CA TYR A 182 -12.42 -5.23 -3.84
C TYR A 182 -12.03 -3.78 -4.08
N VAL A 183 -11.24 -3.52 -5.13
CA VAL A 183 -10.71 -2.19 -5.42
C VAL A 183 -11.83 -1.20 -5.74
N PRO A 184 -12.73 -1.42 -6.72
CA PRO A 184 -13.78 -0.45 -7.02
C PRO A 184 -14.72 -0.25 -5.83
N LEU A 185 -15.09 -1.30 -5.09
CA LEU A 185 -16.00 -1.17 -3.96
C LEU A 185 -15.38 -0.39 -2.80
N MET A 186 -14.17 -0.77 -2.35
CA MET A 186 -13.52 -0.09 -1.23
C MET A 186 -13.13 1.35 -1.60
N LEU A 187 -12.71 1.59 -2.85
CA LEU A 187 -12.44 2.92 -3.34
C LEU A 187 -13.70 3.79 -3.29
N SER A 188 -14.83 3.32 -3.81
CA SER A 188 -16.10 4.06 -3.73
C SER A 188 -16.50 4.34 -2.28
N VAL A 189 -16.49 3.32 -1.43
CA VAL A 189 -16.91 3.43 -0.03
C VAL A 189 -16.02 4.42 0.76
N LEU A 190 -14.70 4.34 0.59
CA LEU A 190 -13.75 5.25 1.24
C LEU A 190 -13.83 6.68 0.69
N LEU A 191 -13.87 6.87 -0.63
CA LEU A 191 -13.98 8.20 -1.23
C LEU A 191 -15.30 8.88 -0.87
N THR A 192 -16.42 8.13 -0.85
CA THR A 192 -17.70 8.65 -0.36
C THR A 192 -17.58 9.10 1.09
N ARG A 193 -16.97 8.28 1.95
CA ARG A 193 -16.76 8.65 3.36
C ARG A 193 -15.92 9.92 3.51
N ILE A 194 -14.84 10.02 2.74
CA ILE A 194 -13.83 11.08 2.88
C ILE A 194 -14.37 12.43 2.36
N PHE A 195 -14.96 12.43 1.17
CA PHE A 195 -15.34 13.68 0.49
C PHE A 195 -16.80 14.07 0.68
N PHE A 196 -17.68 13.11 0.97
CA PHE A 196 -19.11 13.36 0.87
C PHE A 196 -19.89 13.12 2.15
N VAL A 197 -19.37 12.44 3.17
CA VAL A 197 -20.10 12.19 4.42
C VAL A 197 -19.60 13.11 5.53
N ALA A 198 -20.54 13.77 6.21
CA ALA A 198 -20.27 14.63 7.35
C ALA A 198 -19.45 13.90 8.43
N GLU A 199 -18.48 14.59 9.02
CA GLU A 199 -17.59 14.00 10.04
C GLU A 199 -18.32 13.69 11.35
N SER A 200 -19.36 14.45 11.69
CA SER A 200 -20.15 14.28 12.91
C SER A 200 -21.63 14.51 12.67
N ALA A 201 -22.47 14.09 13.61
CA ALA A 201 -23.91 14.33 13.58
C ALA A 201 -24.31 15.79 13.86
N ARG A 202 -23.35 16.70 14.05
CA ARG A 202 -23.63 18.12 14.30
C ARG A 202 -24.22 18.79 13.04
N PRO A 203 -25.12 19.77 13.18
CA PRO A 203 -25.60 20.56 12.06
C PRO A 203 -24.42 21.18 11.29
N ASN A 204 -24.46 21.11 9.95
CA ASN A 204 -23.44 21.68 9.05
C ASN A 204 -22.01 21.18 9.29
N ALA A 205 -21.83 19.99 9.87
CA ALA A 205 -20.51 19.38 9.97
C ALA A 205 -19.92 19.15 8.57
N PRO A 206 -18.65 19.53 8.32
CA PRO A 206 -18.03 19.35 7.03
C PRO A 206 -17.76 17.87 6.74
N ALA A 207 -17.43 17.56 5.48
CA ALA A 207 -16.80 16.30 5.14
C ALA A 207 -15.39 16.21 5.77
N TYR A 208 -14.83 14.99 5.84
CA TYR A 208 -13.49 14.81 6.38
C TYR A 208 -12.42 15.55 5.55
N LEU A 209 -12.52 15.49 4.22
CA LEU A 209 -11.79 16.37 3.32
C LEU A 209 -12.78 17.24 2.57
N ASP A 210 -12.89 18.51 2.99
CA ASP A 210 -13.65 19.53 2.28
C ASP A 210 -12.77 20.19 1.21
N VAL A 211 -13.16 20.00 -0.04
CA VAL A 211 -12.52 20.53 -1.25
C VAL A 211 -13.46 21.44 -2.03
N GLY A 212 -14.55 21.93 -1.42
CA GLY A 212 -15.55 22.75 -2.10
C GLY A 212 -16.51 21.96 -2.99
N GLN A 213 -16.68 20.66 -2.74
CA GLN A 213 -17.55 19.75 -3.50
C GLN A 213 -19.06 20.03 -3.36
N GLY A 214 -19.44 21.02 -2.56
CA GLY A 214 -20.84 21.43 -2.37
C GLY A 214 -21.54 20.65 -1.25
N VAL A 215 -22.69 20.07 -1.55
CA VAL A 215 -23.57 19.45 -0.54
C VAL A 215 -22.93 18.21 0.08
N VAL A 216 -22.79 18.22 1.40
CA VAL A 216 -22.30 17.10 2.21
C VAL A 216 -23.49 16.22 2.63
N LEU A 217 -23.35 14.90 2.43
CA LEU A 217 -24.31 13.90 2.87
C LEU A 217 -24.37 13.82 4.40
N PRO A 218 -25.56 13.54 4.96
CA PRO A 218 -25.74 13.48 6.41
C PRO A 218 -24.92 12.35 7.03
N TRP A 219 -24.48 12.54 8.28
CA TRP A 219 -23.68 11.56 9.04
C TRP A 219 -24.35 10.17 9.13
N GLN A 220 -25.68 10.13 9.04
CA GLN A 220 -26.51 8.93 9.01
C GLN A 220 -26.26 8.02 7.78
N VAL A 221 -25.51 8.48 6.78
CA VAL A 221 -25.03 7.63 5.68
C VAL A 221 -23.89 6.71 6.13
N LEU A 222 -23.15 7.06 7.19
CA LEU A 222 -22.02 6.26 7.69
C LEU A 222 -22.41 4.81 8.04
N PRO A 223 -23.50 4.53 8.78
CA PRO A 223 -23.98 3.16 8.99
C PRO A 223 -24.23 2.36 7.70
N VAL A 224 -24.68 3.01 6.62
CA VAL A 224 -24.90 2.34 5.32
C VAL A 224 -23.56 1.94 4.69
N LEU A 225 -22.58 2.84 4.67
CA LEU A 225 -21.22 2.53 4.22
C LEU A 225 -20.61 1.38 5.04
N PHE A 226 -20.88 1.38 6.35
CA PHE A 226 -20.46 0.32 7.25
C PHE A 226 -21.11 -1.02 6.95
N ALA A 227 -22.41 -1.04 6.68
CA ALA A 227 -23.12 -2.24 6.30
C ALA A 227 -22.59 -2.83 4.98
N ILE A 228 -22.28 -1.98 4.00
CA ILE A 228 -21.67 -2.39 2.72
C ILE A 228 -20.29 -3.01 2.96
N TRP A 229 -19.41 -2.32 3.70
CA TRP A 229 -18.07 -2.80 4.04
C TRP A 229 -18.13 -4.12 4.82
N PHE A 230 -18.94 -4.18 5.87
CA PHE A 230 -19.07 -5.35 6.74
C PHE A 230 -19.66 -6.54 5.97
N GLY A 231 -20.72 -6.31 5.18
CA GLY A 231 -21.33 -7.33 4.34
C GLY A 231 -20.34 -7.92 3.33
N TYR A 232 -19.52 -7.08 2.70
CA TYR A 232 -18.46 -7.53 1.79
C TYR A 232 -17.43 -8.42 2.50
N PHE A 233 -16.88 -7.96 3.64
CA PHE A 233 -15.86 -8.74 4.36
C PHE A 233 -16.43 -10.00 4.99
N LEU A 234 -17.67 -9.98 5.51
CA LEU A 234 -18.34 -11.17 6.02
C LEU A 234 -18.51 -12.22 4.93
N LEU A 235 -18.98 -11.80 3.74
CA LEU A 235 -19.09 -12.67 2.57
C LEU A 235 -17.72 -13.21 2.13
N LEU A 236 -16.68 -12.37 2.16
CA LEU A 236 -15.32 -12.77 1.86
C LEU A 236 -14.79 -13.84 2.83
N PHE A 237 -14.84 -13.58 4.14
CA PHE A 237 -14.38 -14.53 5.15
C PHE A 237 -15.16 -15.83 5.09
N ARG A 238 -16.48 -15.77 4.95
CA ARG A 238 -17.32 -16.96 4.74
C ARG A 238 -16.88 -17.75 3.51
N THR A 239 -16.57 -17.08 2.41
CA THR A 239 -16.13 -17.72 1.16
C THR A 239 -14.76 -18.38 1.33
N VAL A 240 -13.79 -17.69 1.92
CA VAL A 240 -12.42 -18.19 2.14
C VAL A 240 -12.39 -19.35 3.13
N LEU A 241 -13.17 -19.29 4.21
CA LEU A 241 -13.20 -20.36 5.22
C LEU A 241 -13.93 -21.61 4.69
N ARG A 242 -14.93 -21.45 3.82
CA ARG A 242 -15.67 -22.59 3.24
C ARG A 242 -14.94 -23.28 2.09
N SER A 243 -14.00 -22.62 1.42
CA SER A 243 -13.28 -23.20 0.28
C SER A 243 -12.26 -24.28 0.67
N GLY A 244 -11.91 -24.42 1.95
CA GLY A 244 -10.83 -25.32 2.41
C GLY A 244 -9.42 -24.84 2.04
N THR A 245 -9.30 -23.70 1.34
CA THR A 245 -8.05 -23.07 0.91
C THR A 245 -7.54 -22.00 1.88
N ALA A 246 -8.27 -21.76 2.96
CA ALA A 246 -7.85 -20.85 4.03
C ALA A 246 -6.55 -21.31 4.69
N SER A 247 -5.65 -20.37 4.90
CA SER A 247 -4.48 -20.51 5.76
C SER A 247 -4.50 -19.40 6.81
N GLY A 248 -3.93 -19.67 7.99
CA GLY A 248 -3.77 -18.67 9.05
C GLY A 248 -3.20 -17.33 8.54
N PRO A 249 -2.04 -17.33 7.86
CA PRO A 249 -1.44 -16.11 7.30
C PRO A 249 -2.36 -15.34 6.35
N LYS A 250 -3.05 -16.04 5.42
CA LYS A 250 -4.00 -15.41 4.48
C LYS A 250 -5.15 -14.74 5.22
N VAL A 251 -5.75 -15.44 6.19
CA VAL A 251 -6.89 -14.92 6.96
C VAL A 251 -6.44 -13.74 7.83
N LEU A 252 -5.27 -13.83 8.46
CA LEU A 252 -4.71 -12.76 9.27
C LEU A 252 -4.46 -11.49 8.43
N TYR A 253 -3.89 -11.63 7.24
CA TYR A 253 -3.69 -10.51 6.32
C TYR A 253 -5.01 -9.86 5.89
N LEU A 254 -6.01 -10.68 5.51
CA LEU A 254 -7.35 -10.18 5.16
C LEU A 254 -8.06 -9.50 6.34
N LEU A 255 -7.87 -9.98 7.57
CA LEU A 255 -8.37 -9.33 8.78
C LEU A 255 -7.67 -7.99 9.02
N GLY A 256 -6.36 -7.91 8.77
CA GLY A 256 -5.60 -6.67 8.79
C GLY A 256 -6.17 -5.64 7.81
N MET A 257 -6.39 -6.03 6.56
CA MET A 257 -7.01 -5.17 5.53
C MET A 257 -8.43 -4.74 5.93
N ALA A 258 -9.25 -5.66 6.43
CA ALA A 258 -10.60 -5.36 6.90
C ALA A 258 -10.54 -4.31 8.02
N THR A 259 -9.69 -4.53 9.01
CA THR A 259 -9.50 -3.62 10.16
C THR A 259 -9.02 -2.25 9.72
N ALA A 260 -7.98 -2.18 8.89
CA ALA A 260 -7.44 -0.92 8.38
C ALA A 260 -8.50 -0.13 7.59
N THR A 261 -9.27 -0.81 6.74
CA THR A 261 -10.34 -0.19 5.97
C THR A 261 -11.50 0.25 6.86
N GLY A 262 -11.89 -0.56 7.84
CA GLY A 262 -12.95 -0.23 8.80
C GLY A 262 -12.57 0.97 9.68
N LEU A 263 -11.31 1.06 10.08
CA LEU A 263 -10.76 2.24 10.76
C LEU A 263 -10.80 3.47 9.87
N ALA A 264 -10.38 3.37 8.60
CA ALA A 264 -10.46 4.47 7.65
C ALA A 264 -11.90 4.94 7.40
N LEU A 265 -12.89 4.07 7.59
CA LEU A 265 -14.31 4.42 7.49
C LEU A 265 -14.86 5.08 8.76
N MET A 266 -14.65 4.48 9.95
CA MET A 266 -15.20 5.03 11.20
C MET A 266 -14.44 6.24 11.70
N ALA A 267 -13.12 6.11 11.72
CA ALA A 267 -12.19 7.05 12.32
C ALA A 267 -11.08 7.32 11.31
N PRO A 268 -11.35 8.09 10.25
CA PRO A 268 -10.39 8.36 9.19
C PRO A 268 -9.00 8.76 9.71
N PRO A 269 -8.85 9.62 10.75
CA PRO A 269 -7.54 9.93 11.32
C PRO A 269 -6.71 8.67 11.61
N TRP A 270 -7.30 7.67 12.26
CA TRP A 270 -6.61 6.43 12.65
C TRP A 270 -6.41 5.48 11.47
N GLY A 271 -7.39 5.40 10.57
CA GLY A 271 -7.25 4.62 9.33
C GLY A 271 -6.14 5.12 8.43
N PHE A 272 -5.90 6.44 8.40
CA PHE A 272 -4.78 7.06 7.70
C PHE A 272 -3.42 6.88 8.39
N VAL A 273 -3.36 6.24 9.56
CA VAL A 273 -2.11 5.70 10.13
C VAL A 273 -1.93 4.26 9.66
N MET A 274 -2.95 3.42 9.88
CA MET A 274 -2.84 1.99 9.65
C MET A 274 -2.69 1.65 8.16
N LEU A 275 -3.55 2.18 7.30
CA LEU A 275 -3.61 1.79 5.88
C LEU A 275 -2.38 2.25 5.08
N PRO A 276 -1.94 3.52 5.19
CA PRO A 276 -0.63 3.97 4.69
C PRO A 276 0.55 3.18 5.24
N GLY A 277 0.58 2.91 6.55
CA GLY A 277 1.66 2.18 7.20
C GLY A 277 1.77 0.74 6.68
N MET A 278 0.64 0.05 6.52
CA MET A 278 0.58 -1.27 5.89
C MET A 278 1.10 -1.20 4.46
N HIS A 279 0.60 -0.28 3.64
CA HIS A 279 0.98 -0.14 2.24
C HIS A 279 2.49 0.09 2.04
N GLY A 280 3.09 0.98 2.83
CA GLY A 280 4.53 1.24 2.76
C GLY A 280 5.38 0.02 3.15
N LEU A 281 5.02 -0.68 4.23
CA LEU A 281 5.74 -1.87 4.67
C LEU A 281 5.61 -3.03 3.70
N GLU A 282 4.42 -3.22 3.12
CA GLU A 282 4.21 -4.16 2.02
C GLU A 282 5.17 -3.88 0.88
N TYR A 283 5.29 -2.62 0.46
CA TYR A 283 6.17 -2.22 -0.64
C TYR A 283 7.64 -2.48 -0.30
N TYR A 284 8.07 -2.20 0.94
CA TYR A 284 9.42 -2.50 1.39
C TYR A 284 9.74 -3.99 1.31
N VAL A 285 8.85 -4.83 1.85
CA VAL A 285 9.08 -6.27 1.88
C VAL A 285 9.03 -6.86 0.46
N ILE A 286 8.08 -6.42 -0.38
CA ILE A 286 8.00 -6.80 -1.79
C ILE A 286 9.28 -6.40 -2.53
N THR A 287 9.71 -5.15 -2.41
CA THR A 287 10.90 -4.62 -3.09
C THR A 287 12.15 -5.37 -2.65
N ALA A 288 12.35 -5.55 -1.34
CA ALA A 288 13.49 -6.28 -0.81
C ALA A 288 13.55 -7.68 -1.42
N ARG A 289 12.40 -8.37 -1.51
CA ARG A 289 12.29 -9.70 -2.11
C ARG A 289 12.56 -9.70 -3.61
N LEU A 290 12.08 -8.69 -4.34
CA LEU A 290 12.33 -8.53 -5.78
C LEU A 290 13.80 -8.21 -6.08
N LEU A 291 14.47 -7.47 -5.18
CA LEU A 291 15.89 -7.12 -5.29
C LEU A 291 16.83 -8.28 -5.00
N GLU A 292 16.39 -9.30 -4.26
CA GLU A 292 17.21 -10.47 -3.94
C GLU A 292 17.74 -11.17 -5.20
N PRO A 293 19.06 -11.44 -5.27
CA PRO A 293 19.63 -12.27 -6.32
C PRO A 293 19.00 -13.67 -6.35
N ARG A 294 18.59 -14.07 -7.55
CA ARG A 294 18.08 -15.37 -7.96
C ARG A 294 19.18 -16.17 -8.64
N GLU A 295 18.98 -17.48 -8.70
CA GLU A 295 19.89 -18.37 -9.43
C GLU A 295 20.00 -17.92 -10.89
N GLY A 296 21.25 -17.78 -11.37
CA GLY A 296 21.57 -17.29 -12.71
C GLY A 296 21.61 -15.77 -12.86
N ASP A 297 21.39 -14.99 -11.80
CA ASP A 297 21.52 -13.53 -11.87
C ASP A 297 22.97 -13.06 -11.91
N PRO A 298 23.26 -11.95 -12.63
CA PRO A 298 24.54 -11.28 -12.53
C PRO A 298 24.75 -10.66 -11.13
N PRO A 299 25.99 -10.60 -10.62
CA PRO A 299 26.30 -10.02 -9.31
C PRO A 299 26.19 -8.49 -9.34
N ARG A 300 24.98 -7.95 -9.19
CA ARG A 300 24.72 -6.49 -9.21
C ARG A 300 24.58 -5.89 -7.82
N LEU A 301 23.70 -6.46 -7.00
CA LEU A 301 23.45 -6.03 -5.63
C LEU A 301 23.42 -7.25 -4.71
N GLY A 302 24.40 -7.36 -3.82
CA GLY A 302 24.45 -8.46 -2.85
C GLY A 302 23.31 -8.36 -1.83
N ARG A 303 22.84 -9.49 -1.29
CA ARG A 303 21.73 -9.53 -0.31
C ARG A 303 21.93 -8.60 0.89
N LYS A 304 23.17 -8.50 1.39
CA LYS A 304 23.54 -7.62 2.52
C LYS A 304 23.39 -6.13 2.22
N LEU A 305 23.38 -5.73 0.94
CA LEU A 305 23.32 -4.34 0.48
C LEU A 305 21.91 -3.90 0.07
N ILE A 306 20.92 -4.80 0.07
CA ILE A 306 19.55 -4.49 -0.35
C ILE A 306 18.93 -3.42 0.55
N TRP A 307 18.88 -3.66 1.87
CA TRP A 307 18.32 -2.70 2.81
C TRP A 307 19.09 -1.37 2.83
N PRO A 308 20.44 -1.34 2.89
CA PRO A 308 21.19 -0.10 2.74
C PRO A 308 20.87 0.67 1.46
N ALA A 309 20.77 -0.01 0.31
CA ALA A 309 20.46 0.63 -0.96
C ALA A 309 19.03 1.19 -0.99
N MET A 310 18.05 0.46 -0.44
CA MET A 310 16.68 0.95 -0.29
C MET A 310 16.62 2.18 0.61
N ILE A 311 17.27 2.16 1.78
CA ILE A 311 17.29 3.30 2.68
C ILE A 311 17.95 4.50 1.99
N ALA A 312 19.11 4.30 1.37
CA ALA A 312 19.85 5.35 0.67
C ALA A 312 19.05 6.00 -0.46
N SER A 313 18.29 5.22 -1.25
CA SER A 313 17.46 5.77 -2.32
C SER A 313 16.27 6.57 -1.82
N MET A 314 15.78 6.28 -0.61
CA MET A 314 14.66 6.97 0.02
C MET A 314 15.07 8.22 0.81
N LEU A 315 16.36 8.38 1.16
CA LEU A 315 16.87 9.49 1.95
C LEU A 315 16.42 10.88 1.46
N PRO A 316 16.42 11.20 0.14
CA PRO A 316 15.98 12.52 -0.32
C PRO A 316 14.52 12.82 0.03
N LEU A 317 13.62 11.85 -0.16
CA LEU A 317 12.20 12.01 0.16
C LEU A 317 11.96 12.00 1.66
N LEU A 318 12.72 11.19 2.41
CA LEU A 318 12.67 11.19 3.87
C LEU A 318 13.13 12.54 4.43
N ALA A 319 14.24 13.09 3.93
CA ALA A 319 14.75 14.40 4.32
C ALA A 319 13.74 15.51 4.03
N LEU A 320 13.11 15.47 2.84
CA LEU A 320 12.04 16.39 2.48
C LEU A 320 10.85 16.27 3.45
N GLY A 321 10.44 15.04 3.79
CA GLY A 321 9.40 14.78 4.78
C GLY A 321 9.75 15.26 6.19
N VAL A 322 11.01 15.15 6.61
CA VAL A 322 11.51 15.69 7.90
C VAL A 322 11.46 17.21 7.91
N VAL A 323 11.90 17.86 6.82
CA VAL A 323 11.87 19.33 6.71
C VAL A 323 10.43 19.84 6.83
N HIS A 324 9.47 19.22 6.14
CA HIS A 324 8.05 19.59 6.28
C HIS A 324 7.52 19.30 7.68
N GLY A 325 7.68 18.06 8.15
CA GLY A 325 7.09 17.59 9.40
C GLY A 325 7.66 18.21 10.67
N PHE A 326 8.94 18.63 10.68
CA PHE A 326 9.59 19.13 11.88
C PHE A 326 10.06 20.58 11.79
N LEU A 327 10.51 21.05 10.62
CA LEU A 327 11.13 22.38 10.50
C LEU A 327 10.15 23.48 10.05
N LEU A 328 9.11 23.15 9.30
CA LEU A 328 8.15 24.13 8.77
C LEU A 328 6.79 24.10 9.46
N ASP A 329 6.23 22.91 9.66
CA ASP A 329 4.87 22.76 10.18
C ASP A 329 4.87 22.44 11.68
N GLY A 330 5.99 21.93 12.18
CA GLY A 330 6.11 21.28 13.48
C GLY A 330 5.37 19.93 13.49
N PRO A 331 5.79 18.97 14.34
CA PRO A 331 5.19 17.64 14.39
C PRO A 331 3.68 17.68 14.74
N ALA A 332 3.19 18.82 15.23
CA ALA A 332 1.82 19.09 15.61
C ALA A 332 0.92 19.68 14.49
N ARG A 333 1.37 19.90 13.25
CA ARG A 333 0.50 20.41 12.15
C ARG A 333 0.30 19.50 10.94
N GLY A 334 0.97 18.35 10.84
CA GLY A 334 0.56 17.24 9.97
C GLY A 334 0.71 17.48 8.44
N THR A 335 0.91 16.38 7.71
CA THR A 335 1.59 16.29 6.40
C THR A 335 0.76 16.57 5.15
N LEU A 336 -0.45 17.15 5.25
CA LEU A 336 -1.32 17.35 4.08
C LEU A 336 -1.61 18.81 3.75
N GLY A 337 -1.06 19.77 4.52
CA GLY A 337 -1.14 21.18 4.20
C GLY A 337 0.24 21.75 3.91
N ILE A 338 0.44 22.37 2.75
CA ILE A 338 1.53 23.34 2.59
C ILE A 338 1.16 24.52 3.51
N SER A 339 1.76 24.56 4.70
CA SER A 339 1.61 25.70 5.60
C SER A 339 2.20 26.96 4.97
N ASP A 340 1.88 28.12 5.54
CA ASP A 340 2.44 29.40 5.11
C ASP A 340 3.99 29.43 5.18
N GLY A 341 4.62 28.54 5.96
CA GLY A 341 6.09 28.42 6.08
C GLY A 341 6.76 27.76 4.87
N ALA A 342 6.18 26.70 4.31
CA ALA A 342 6.65 26.16 3.02
C ALA A 342 6.47 27.18 1.89
N ARG A 343 5.46 28.06 2.02
CA ARG A 343 5.24 29.16 1.07
C ARG A 343 6.36 30.21 1.13
N SER A 344 7.10 30.43 2.21
CA SER A 344 8.18 31.44 2.15
C SER A 344 9.45 30.97 1.43
N HIS A 345 9.56 29.70 1.03
CA HIS A 345 10.82 29.12 0.52
C HIS A 345 10.70 28.54 -0.91
N PRO A 346 11.09 29.28 -1.97
CA PRO A 346 11.06 28.83 -3.37
C PRO A 346 11.73 27.48 -3.65
N LEU A 347 12.83 27.17 -2.95
CA LEU A 347 13.52 25.90 -3.10
C LEU A 347 12.71 24.73 -2.52
N LEU A 348 12.21 24.86 -1.29
CA LEU A 348 11.40 23.82 -0.64
C LEU A 348 10.10 23.58 -1.41
N ARG A 349 9.49 24.66 -1.91
CA ARG A 349 8.39 24.62 -2.86
C ARG A 349 8.71 23.73 -4.07
N GLY A 350 9.80 24.01 -4.79
CA GLY A 350 10.22 23.23 -5.95
C GLY A 350 10.49 21.75 -5.63
N LEU A 351 11.16 21.47 -4.50
CA LEU A 351 11.46 20.10 -4.06
C LEU A 351 10.19 19.33 -3.69
N THR A 352 9.22 19.99 -3.06
CA THR A 352 7.91 19.41 -2.71
C THR A 352 7.14 19.03 -3.96
N SER A 353 7.04 19.97 -4.91
CA SER A 353 6.41 19.74 -6.21
C SER A 353 7.05 18.57 -6.95
N LEU A 354 8.39 18.49 -6.95
CA LEU A 354 9.11 17.39 -7.58
C LEU A 354 8.84 16.06 -6.87
N GLY A 355 8.80 16.04 -5.53
CA GLY A 355 8.45 14.86 -4.75
C GLY A 355 7.07 14.29 -5.13
N PHE A 356 6.05 15.15 -5.18
CA PHE A 356 4.72 14.74 -5.62
C PHE A 356 4.67 14.30 -7.09
N ALA A 357 5.44 14.96 -7.96
CA ALA A 357 5.57 14.55 -9.36
C ALA A 357 6.21 13.15 -9.49
N VAL A 358 7.20 12.84 -8.64
CA VAL A 358 7.80 11.49 -8.55
C VAL A 358 6.77 10.47 -8.11
N VAL A 359 5.88 10.78 -7.16
CA VAL A 359 4.80 9.88 -6.75
C VAL A 359 3.90 9.54 -7.94
N LEU A 360 3.44 10.53 -8.72
CA LEU A 360 2.61 10.27 -9.91
C LEU A 360 3.35 9.44 -10.97
N ALA A 361 4.64 9.72 -11.19
CA ALA A 361 5.47 8.93 -12.09
C ALA A 361 5.61 7.47 -11.62
N HIS A 362 5.74 7.26 -10.30
CA HIS A 362 5.79 5.91 -9.73
C HIS A 362 4.48 5.15 -9.94
N TYR A 363 3.31 5.77 -9.71
CA TYR A 363 2.02 5.09 -9.92
C TYR A 363 1.88 4.58 -11.36
N PHE A 364 2.38 5.36 -12.33
CA PHE A 364 2.43 4.95 -13.72
C PHE A 364 3.41 3.79 -13.92
N ALA A 365 4.64 3.90 -13.43
CA ALA A 365 5.66 2.86 -13.60
C ALA A 365 5.27 1.52 -12.95
N ASP A 366 4.68 1.55 -11.76
CA ASP A 366 4.21 0.38 -11.01
C ASP A 366 3.12 -0.37 -11.77
N ALA A 367 2.21 0.36 -12.42
CA ALA A 367 1.15 -0.22 -13.23
C ALA A 367 1.69 -1.06 -14.40
N PHE A 368 2.95 -0.85 -14.83
CA PHE A 368 3.61 -1.68 -15.84
C PHE A 368 4.29 -2.90 -15.24
N ILE A 369 5.04 -2.77 -14.14
CA ILE A 369 5.75 -3.92 -13.56
C ILE A 369 4.82 -4.92 -12.86
N PHE A 370 3.68 -4.47 -12.35
CA PHE A 370 2.69 -5.35 -11.72
C PHE A 370 1.55 -5.74 -12.67
N ARG A 371 1.74 -5.56 -13.99
CA ARG A 371 0.74 -5.88 -15.02
C ARG A 371 0.69 -7.38 -15.33
N PHE A 372 0.37 -8.20 -14.34
CA PHE A 372 0.40 -9.68 -14.43
C PHE A 372 -0.54 -10.30 -15.46
N ARG A 373 -1.40 -9.51 -16.12
CA ARG A 373 -2.13 -9.95 -17.32
C ARG A 373 -1.20 -10.20 -18.52
N ILE A 374 -0.03 -9.57 -18.55
CA ILE A 374 1.00 -9.81 -19.56
C ILE A 374 1.85 -11.00 -19.10
N PRO A 375 1.89 -12.12 -19.85
CA PRO A 375 2.54 -13.35 -19.41
C PRO A 375 4.02 -13.18 -19.05
N SER A 376 4.77 -12.44 -19.87
CA SER A 376 6.21 -12.24 -19.67
C SER A 376 6.51 -11.43 -18.39
N ILE A 377 5.71 -10.39 -18.11
CA ILE A 377 5.79 -9.62 -16.86
C ILE A 377 5.46 -10.50 -15.67
N ARG A 378 4.37 -11.26 -15.76
CA ARG A 378 3.96 -12.19 -14.69
C ARG A 378 5.08 -13.20 -14.39
N GLN A 379 5.69 -13.78 -15.41
CA GLN A 379 6.78 -14.74 -15.26
C GLN A 379 7.96 -14.13 -14.52
N VAL A 380 8.47 -12.99 -14.99
CA VAL A 380 9.60 -12.28 -14.37
C VAL A 380 9.29 -11.95 -12.91
N MET A 381 8.12 -11.38 -12.64
CA MET A 381 7.78 -10.91 -11.31
C MET A 381 7.50 -12.05 -10.32
N LEU A 382 6.81 -13.12 -10.74
CA LEU A 382 6.63 -14.30 -9.88
C LEU A 382 7.96 -14.99 -9.58
N ARG A 383 8.85 -15.14 -10.57
CA ARG A 383 10.22 -15.62 -10.34
C ARG A 383 10.96 -14.76 -9.33
N ARG A 384 10.93 -13.44 -9.51
CA ARG A 384 11.58 -12.45 -8.64
C ARG A 384 11.01 -12.44 -7.22
N LEU A 385 9.73 -12.76 -7.04
CA LEU A 385 9.12 -12.93 -5.72
C LEU A 385 9.41 -14.31 -5.10
N GLY A 386 9.90 -15.27 -5.89
CA GLY A 386 10.16 -16.65 -5.46
C GLY A 386 8.94 -17.55 -5.54
N PHE A 387 7.96 -17.21 -6.39
CA PHE A 387 6.77 -18.01 -6.69
C PHE A 387 6.92 -18.85 -7.97
N ASP A 388 8.14 -19.03 -8.46
CA ASP A 388 8.36 -19.74 -9.71
C ASP A 388 7.87 -21.19 -9.61
N THR A 389 6.92 -21.52 -10.46
CA THR A 389 6.48 -22.87 -10.76
C THR A 389 7.40 -23.37 -11.87
N ARG A 390 8.35 -24.24 -11.52
CA ARG A 390 9.04 -25.03 -12.56
C ARG A 390 8.02 -25.82 -13.36
#